data_AF-A0A818J4U2-F1
#
_entry.id   AF-A0A818J4U2-F1
#
_cell.length_a   1.000
_cell.length_b   1.000
_cell.length_c   1.000
_cell.angle_alpha   90.00
_cell.angle_beta   90.00
_cell.angle_gamma   90.00
#
_symmetry.space_group_name_H-M   'P 1'
#
loop_
_entity.id
_entity.type
_entity.pdbx_description
1 polymer ?
#
loop_
_entity_poly.entity_id
_entity_poly.type
_entity_poly.pdbx_seq_one_letter_code
_entity_poly.pdbx_strand_id
1 'polypeptide(L)'
;KNGGCNHLICKNQSCKYEFCWICLGPWEPHGSSWYNCNRFNEDDAKKARDDQERSRAALQRYLHYYKRFHNHHESLRLENKLLDQVQKRMESMQQQMSWIEVQFLQIACDVLRQCRQTLMYTYPFAFYLKRNNHS
;
A
#
# COMPACT_ATOMS: atom_id res chain seq x y z
N LYS A 1 -0.50 2.09 13.14
CA LYS A 1 -1.08 1.14 12.18
C LYS A 1 -0.97 -0.28 12.76
N ASN A 2 -2.06 -1.04 12.83
CA ASN A 2 -2.09 -2.33 13.56
C ASN A 2 -2.32 -3.56 12.65
N GLY A 3 -2.32 -3.36 11.33
CA GLY A 3 -2.47 -4.42 10.32
C GLY A 3 -1.90 -3.95 8.98
N GLY A 4 -1.95 -4.80 7.96
CA GLY A 4 -1.40 -4.50 6.63
C GLY A 4 -2.19 -3.47 5.82
N CYS A 5 -3.46 -3.23 6.15
CA CYS A 5 -4.32 -2.31 5.41
C CYS A 5 -3.86 -0.83 5.52
N ASN A 6 -3.90 -0.11 4.40
CA ASN A 6 -3.59 1.33 4.34
C ASN A 6 -4.83 2.23 4.44
N HIS A 7 -6.04 1.65 4.40
CA HIS A 7 -7.28 2.34 4.73
C HIS A 7 -7.38 2.43 6.25
N LEU A 8 -7.38 3.65 6.78
CA LEU A 8 -7.48 3.89 8.20
C LEU A 8 -8.74 4.69 8.51
N ILE A 9 -9.34 4.35 9.64
CA ILE A 9 -10.48 5.07 10.22
C ILE A 9 -9.99 5.62 11.56
N CYS A 10 -10.22 6.90 11.81
CA CYS A 10 -9.90 7.51 13.09
C CYS A 10 -10.70 6.81 14.21
N LYS A 11 -10.00 6.41 15.28
CA LYS A 11 -10.61 5.67 16.40
C LYS A 11 -11.30 6.56 17.42
N ASN A 12 -11.15 7.87 17.30
CA ASN A 12 -11.79 8.81 18.22
C ASN A 12 -13.31 8.75 17.99
N GLN A 13 -14.08 8.57 19.04
CA GLN A 13 -15.54 8.44 18.94
C GLN A 13 -16.21 9.65 18.30
N SER A 14 -15.64 10.85 18.46
CA SER A 14 -16.12 12.08 17.83
C SER A 14 -15.58 12.32 16.41
N CYS A 15 -14.62 11.52 15.95
CA CYS A 15 -13.99 11.66 14.64
C CYS A 15 -13.96 10.32 13.91
N LYS A 16 -14.81 10.19 12.89
CA LYS A 16 -14.89 9.00 12.03
C LYS A 16 -14.18 9.18 10.69
N TYR A 17 -13.22 10.11 10.61
CA TYR A 17 -12.53 10.43 9.37
C TYR A 17 -11.75 9.22 8.84
N GLU A 18 -11.87 8.98 7.53
CA GLU A 18 -11.19 7.89 6.83
C GLU A 18 -10.09 8.44 5.93
N PHE A 19 -8.88 7.88 6.05
CA PHE A 19 -7.72 8.38 5.34
C PHE A 19 -6.75 7.27 4.94
N CYS A 20 -5.91 7.59 3.97
CA CYS A 20 -4.85 6.71 3.51
C CYS A 20 -3.60 6.87 4.36
N TRP A 21 -3.06 5.76 4.88
CA TRP A 21 -1.81 5.77 5.67
C TRP A 21 -0.58 6.26 4.90
N ILE A 22 -0.58 6.17 3.55
CA ILE A 22 0.56 6.55 2.72
C ILE A 22 0.61 8.06 2.50
N CYS A 23 -0.48 8.65 2.02
CA CYS A 23 -0.53 10.07 1.65
C CYS A 23 -1.16 10.96 2.72
N LEU A 24 -1.78 10.37 3.75
CA LEU A 24 -2.56 11.06 4.79
C LEU A 24 -3.77 11.86 4.26
N GLY A 25 -4.11 11.69 2.98
CA GLY A 25 -5.29 12.28 2.36
C GLY A 25 -6.57 11.45 2.57
N PRO A 26 -7.73 12.00 2.22
CA PRO A 26 -9.02 11.33 2.35
C PRO A 26 -9.02 9.98 1.62
N TRP A 27 -9.70 9.00 2.20
CA TRP A 27 -9.79 7.67 1.58
C TRP A 27 -10.69 7.67 0.34
N GLU A 28 -11.87 8.29 0.43
CA GLU A 28 -12.93 8.30 -0.59
C GLU A 28 -12.46 8.46 -2.06
N PRO A 29 -11.56 9.38 -2.42
CA PRO A 29 -11.19 9.56 -3.82
C PRO A 29 -10.22 8.48 -4.35
N HIS A 30 -9.66 7.61 -3.50
CA HIS A 30 -8.74 6.56 -3.94
C HIS A 30 -9.47 5.55 -4.84
N GLY A 31 -8.89 5.28 -6.01
CA GLY A 31 -9.48 4.40 -7.03
C GLY A 31 -10.28 5.13 -8.11
N SER A 32 -10.54 6.43 -7.93
CA SER A 32 -11.04 7.29 -9.00
C SER A 32 -9.97 7.55 -10.07
N SER A 33 -10.39 7.92 -11.27
CA SER A 33 -9.48 8.23 -12.38
C SER A 33 -8.65 9.50 -12.18
N TRP A 34 -9.15 10.43 -11.35
CA TRP A 34 -8.58 11.77 -11.18
C TRP A 34 -7.65 11.87 -9.97
N TYR A 35 -7.75 10.98 -8.98
CA TYR A 35 -6.92 11.00 -7.78
C TYR A 35 -5.83 9.91 -7.81
N ASN A 36 -4.57 10.33 -7.70
CA ASN A 36 -3.42 9.41 -7.74
C ASN A 36 -2.47 9.66 -6.56
N CYS A 37 -2.49 8.76 -5.57
CA CYS A 37 -1.54 8.81 -4.45
C CYS A 37 -0.21 8.09 -4.73
N ASN A 38 -0.12 7.31 -5.83
CA ASN A 38 1.06 6.51 -6.19
C ASN A 38 2.02 7.25 -7.16
N ARG A 39 1.50 8.14 -8.00
CA ARG A 39 2.28 8.90 -8.98
C ARG A 39 3.09 10.01 -8.31
N PHE A 40 4.36 10.13 -8.68
CA PHE A 40 5.19 11.26 -8.25
C PHE A 40 4.97 12.45 -9.20
N ASN A 41 4.77 13.65 -8.66
CA ASN A 41 4.74 14.87 -9.48
C ASN A 41 6.18 15.40 -9.65
N GLU A 42 6.62 15.53 -10.89
CA GLU A 42 7.97 15.99 -11.26
C GLU A 42 8.01 17.49 -11.62
N ASP A 43 6.92 18.23 -11.44
CA ASP A 43 6.86 19.66 -11.79
C ASP A 43 7.93 20.48 -11.07
N ASP A 44 8.23 20.17 -9.81
CA ASP A 44 9.31 20.81 -9.05
C ASP A 44 10.69 20.49 -9.64
N ALA A 45 10.91 19.26 -10.10
CA ALA A 45 12.14 18.85 -10.75
C ALA A 45 12.35 19.59 -12.10
N LYS A 46 11.27 19.87 -12.84
CA LYS A 46 11.32 20.63 -14.10
C LYS A 46 11.63 22.11 -13.89
N LYS A 47 11.30 22.67 -12.72
CA LYS A 47 11.51 24.09 -12.39
C LYS A 47 12.87 24.36 -11.75
N ALA A 48 13.57 23.33 -11.27
CA ALA A 48 14.86 23.44 -10.61
C ALA A 48 15.93 24.08 -11.53
N ARG A 49 16.48 25.22 -11.12
CA ARG A 49 17.44 26.02 -11.91
C ARG A 49 18.88 25.78 -11.49
N ASP A 50 19.14 25.55 -10.21
CA ASP A 50 20.48 25.29 -9.68
C ASP A 50 20.70 23.83 -9.24
N ASP A 51 21.95 23.49 -8.88
CA ASP A 51 22.33 22.13 -8.46
C ASP A 51 21.73 21.72 -7.11
N GLN A 52 21.43 22.68 -6.25
CA GLN A 52 20.83 22.43 -4.95
C GLN A 52 19.37 22.02 -5.12
N GLU A 53 18.60 22.73 -5.95
CA GLU A 53 17.23 22.42 -6.30
C GLU A 53 17.12 21.08 -7.02
N ARG A 54 18.03 20.79 -7.97
CA ARG A 54 18.11 19.47 -8.64
C ARG A 54 18.33 18.34 -7.64
N SER A 55 19.28 18.51 -6.72
CA SER A 55 19.58 17.50 -5.70
C SER A 55 18.40 17.28 -4.75
N ARG A 56 17.72 18.35 -4.34
CA ARG A 56 16.51 18.28 -3.52
C ARG A 56 15.37 17.54 -4.22
N ALA A 57 15.13 17.83 -5.49
CA ALA A 57 14.10 17.17 -6.28
C ALA A 57 14.38 15.66 -6.44
N ALA A 58 15.65 15.29 -6.68
CA ALA A 58 16.07 13.89 -6.76
C ALA A 58 15.83 13.14 -5.43
N LEU A 59 16.16 13.76 -4.29
CA LEU A 59 15.93 13.19 -2.97
C LEU A 59 14.43 13.04 -2.67
N GLN A 60 13.61 14.04 -2.99
CA GLN A 60 12.15 13.97 -2.82
C GLN A 60 11.55 12.81 -3.64
N ARG A 61 12.01 12.64 -4.89
CA ARG A 61 11.61 11.52 -5.73
C ARG A 61 12.00 10.18 -5.09
N TYR A 62 13.25 10.03 -4.63
CA TYR A 62 13.68 8.83 -3.92
C TYR A 62 12.79 8.53 -2.70
N LEU A 63 12.57 9.53 -1.84
CA LEU A 63 11.74 9.37 -0.64
C LEU A 63 10.29 8.99 -0.98
N HIS A 64 9.73 9.48 -2.09
CA HIS A 64 8.38 9.10 -2.55
C HIS A 64 8.28 7.60 -2.83
N TYR A 65 9.19 7.06 -3.64
CA TYR A 65 9.16 5.63 -4.00
C TYR A 65 9.60 4.74 -2.83
N TYR A 66 10.64 5.13 -2.09
CA TYR A 66 11.14 4.39 -0.93
C TYR A 66 10.07 4.25 0.16
N LYS A 67 9.37 5.34 0.52
CA LYS A 67 8.30 5.29 1.53
C LYS A 67 7.19 4.31 1.16
N ARG A 68 6.83 4.23 -0.13
CA ARG A 68 5.80 3.31 -0.63
C ARG A 68 6.28 1.86 -0.61
N PHE A 69 7.48 1.60 -1.13
CA PHE A 69 8.14 0.30 -1.02
C PHE A 69 8.16 -0.18 0.44
N HIS A 70 8.73 0.63 1.34
CA HIS A 70 8.90 0.29 2.75
C HIS A 70 7.54 0.10 3.47
N ASN A 71 6.53 0.92 3.15
CA ASN A 71 5.19 0.72 3.71
C ASN A 71 4.57 -0.61 3.24
N HIS A 72 4.76 -1.02 1.98
CA HIS A 72 4.28 -2.32 1.51
C HIS A 72 5.04 -3.49 2.14
N HIS A 73 6.34 -3.33 2.36
CA HIS A 73 7.14 -4.28 3.13
C HIS A 73 6.60 -4.46 4.55
N GLU A 74 6.37 -3.37 5.28
CA GLU A 74 5.78 -3.45 6.63
C GLU A 74 4.35 -3.98 6.62
N SER A 75 3.54 -3.63 5.62
CA SER A 75 2.21 -4.21 5.44
C SER A 75 2.25 -5.73 5.29
N LEU A 76 3.16 -6.26 4.46
CA LEU A 76 3.34 -7.70 4.26
C LEU A 76 3.76 -8.40 5.55
N ARG A 77 4.66 -7.78 6.33
CA ARG A 77 5.07 -8.32 7.64
C ARG A 77 3.89 -8.38 8.62
N LEU A 78 3.01 -7.37 8.61
CA LEU A 78 1.81 -7.34 9.45
C LEU A 78 0.73 -8.32 8.96
N GLU A 79 0.67 -8.63 7.67
CA GLU A 79 -0.23 -9.64 7.10
C GLU A 79 0.07 -11.06 7.60
N ASN A 80 1.30 -11.38 8.02
CA ASN A 80 1.57 -12.68 8.65
C ASN A 80 0.73 -12.91 9.92
N LYS A 81 0.43 -11.85 10.69
CA LYS A 81 -0.47 -11.96 11.85
C LYS A 81 -1.93 -12.22 11.46
N LEU A 82 -2.33 -11.82 10.25
CA LEU A 82 -3.66 -12.11 9.72
C LEU A 82 -3.81 -13.61 9.44
N LEU A 83 -2.76 -14.28 8.96
CA LEU A 83 -2.76 -15.73 8.73
C LEU A 83 -3.09 -16.50 10.02
N ASP A 84 -2.46 -16.16 11.13
CA ASP A 84 -2.75 -16.80 12.42
C ASP A 84 -4.21 -16.64 12.85
N GLN A 85 -4.80 -15.48 12.57
CA GLN A 85 -6.21 -15.20 12.88
C GLN A 85 -7.15 -15.96 11.94
N VAL A 86 -6.80 -16.05 10.66
CA VAL A 86 -7.57 -16.77 9.65
C VAL A 86 -7.55 -18.27 9.92
N GLN A 87 -6.41 -18.84 10.30
CA GLN A 87 -6.32 -20.24 10.68
C GLN A 87 -7.26 -20.58 11.85
N LYS A 88 -7.24 -19.78 12.92
CA LYS A 88 -8.17 -19.94 14.05
C LYS A 88 -9.64 -19.80 13.64
N ARG A 89 -9.93 -18.90 12.69
CA ARG A 89 -11.28 -18.73 12.17
C ARG A 89 -11.73 -19.92 11.34
N MET A 90 -10.84 -20.48 10.52
CA MET A 90 -11.08 -21.70 9.75
C MET A 90 -11.39 -22.87 10.69
N GLU A 91 -10.59 -23.09 11.73
CA GLU A 91 -10.82 -24.15 12.74
C GLU A 91 -12.20 -24.02 13.41
N SER A 92 -12.60 -22.79 13.77
CA SER A 92 -13.93 -22.54 14.34
C SER A 92 -15.06 -22.82 13.35
N MET A 93 -14.89 -22.49 12.07
CA MET A 93 -15.89 -22.74 11.02
C MET A 93 -16.01 -24.23 10.70
N GLN A 94 -14.93 -25.00 10.83
CA GLN A 94 -14.91 -26.44 10.60
C GLN A 94 -15.74 -27.25 11.61
N GLN A 95 -16.25 -26.63 12.68
CA GLN A 95 -17.23 -27.27 13.57
C GLN A 95 -18.57 -27.54 12.88
N GLN A 96 -18.88 -26.79 11.82
CA GLN A 96 -20.14 -26.87 11.07
C GLN A 96 -19.93 -27.06 9.56
N MET A 97 -18.70 -26.88 9.07
CA MET A 97 -18.33 -26.91 7.66
C MET A 97 -17.20 -27.92 7.43
N SER A 98 -17.10 -28.47 6.23
CA SER A 98 -15.97 -29.31 5.83
C SER A 98 -14.68 -28.49 5.67
N TRP A 99 -13.54 -29.19 5.67
CA TRP A 99 -12.23 -28.58 5.41
C TRP A 99 -12.16 -27.88 4.03
N ILE A 100 -12.82 -28.44 3.02
CA ILE A 100 -12.82 -27.87 1.66
C ILE A 100 -13.56 -26.53 1.64
N GLU A 101 -14.67 -26.42 2.36
CA GLU A 101 -15.50 -25.21 2.39
C GLU A 101 -14.82 -24.00 3.06
N VAL A 102 -13.79 -24.22 3.89
CA VAL A 102 -13.05 -23.14 4.56
C VAL A 102 -11.75 -22.76 3.84
N GLN A 103 -11.28 -23.58 2.89
CA GLN A 103 -9.97 -23.42 2.24
C GLN A 103 -9.83 -22.10 1.48
N PHE A 104 -10.94 -21.52 0.99
CA PHE A 104 -10.93 -20.24 0.28
C PHE A 104 -10.35 -19.08 1.11
N LEU A 105 -10.45 -19.14 2.44
CA LEU A 105 -9.92 -18.11 3.33
C LEU A 105 -8.39 -18.06 3.29
N GLN A 106 -7.75 -19.23 3.28
CA GLN A 106 -6.30 -19.34 3.13
C GLN A 106 -5.86 -18.85 1.74
N ILE A 107 -6.57 -19.26 0.69
CA ILE A 107 -6.31 -18.84 -0.70
C ILE A 107 -6.40 -17.30 -0.82
N ALA A 108 -7.43 -16.68 -0.24
CA ALA A 108 -7.57 -15.23 -0.25
C ALA A 108 -6.39 -14.51 0.44
N CYS A 109 -5.88 -15.05 1.54
CA CYS A 109 -4.72 -14.48 2.22
C CYS A 109 -3.43 -14.65 1.41
N ASP A 110 -3.24 -15.78 0.74
CA ASP A 110 -2.08 -16.01 -0.11
C ASP A 110 -2.08 -15.09 -1.33
N VAL A 111 -3.24 -14.87 -1.96
CA VAL A 111 -3.39 -13.88 -3.03
C VAL A 111 -3.08 -12.48 -2.52
N LEU A 112 -3.59 -12.09 -1.35
CA LEU A 112 -3.31 -10.79 -0.74
C LEU A 112 -1.80 -10.56 -0.57
N ARG A 113 -1.08 -11.55 -0.03
CA ARG A 113 0.38 -11.50 0.20
C ARG A 113 1.15 -11.41 -1.11
N GLN A 114 0.76 -12.20 -2.12
CA GLN A 114 1.37 -12.15 -3.45
C GLN A 114 1.17 -10.78 -4.09
N CYS A 115 -0.05 -10.24 -4.07
CA CYS A 115 -0.32 -8.89 -4.58
C CYS A 115 0.51 -7.83 -3.82
N ARG A 116 0.66 -7.97 -2.50
CA ARG A 116 1.46 -7.04 -1.69
C ARG A 116 2.94 -7.08 -2.05
N GLN A 117 3.50 -8.27 -2.25
CA GLN A 117 4.88 -8.47 -2.66
C GLN A 117 5.14 -7.90 -4.06
N THR A 118 4.25 -8.20 -5.02
CA THR A 118 4.33 -7.62 -6.37
C THR A 118 4.28 -6.10 -6.30
N LEU A 119 3.29 -5.53 -5.60
CA LEU A 119 3.12 -4.09 -5.44
C LEU A 119 4.31 -3.41 -4.73
N MET A 120 4.98 -4.10 -3.80
CA MET A 120 6.22 -3.61 -3.20
C MET A 120 7.28 -3.39 -4.28
N TYR A 121 7.52 -4.37 -5.15
CA TYR A 121 8.55 -4.30 -6.18
C TYR A 121 8.20 -3.42 -7.40
N THR A 122 6.94 -3.06 -7.60
CA THR A 122 6.59 -2.07 -8.64
C THR A 122 7.14 -0.68 -8.33
N TYR A 123 7.39 -0.31 -7.06
CA TYR A 123 7.95 1.00 -6.72
C TYR A 123 9.44 1.16 -7.05
N PRO A 124 10.34 0.21 -6.71
CA PRO A 124 11.71 0.22 -7.23
C PRO A 124 11.75 0.21 -8.76
N PHE A 125 10.92 -0.62 -9.41
CA PHE A 125 10.81 -0.63 -10.87
C PHE A 125 10.43 0.76 -11.41
N ALA A 126 9.37 1.37 -10.88
CA ALA A 126 8.92 2.71 -11.29
C ALA A 126 9.94 3.83 -10.95
N PHE A 127 10.72 3.68 -9.88
CA PHE A 127 11.79 4.61 -9.55
C PHE A 127 12.87 4.64 -10.63
N TYR A 128 13.27 3.49 -11.18
CA TYR A 128 14.29 3.43 -12.23
C TYR A 128 13.72 3.55 -13.65
N LEU A 129 12.40 3.47 -13.82
CA LEU A 129 11.75 3.61 -15.11
C LEU A 129 11.94 5.04 -15.65
N LYS A 130 12.59 5.15 -16.82
CA LYS A 130 12.64 6.41 -17.56
C LYS A 130 11.26 6.70 -18.14
N ARG A 131 10.80 7.92 -17.93
CA ARG A 131 9.48 8.36 -18.40
C ARG A 131 9.39 8.30 -19.93
N ASN A 132 8.28 7.78 -20.41
CA ASN A 132 7.91 7.69 -21.82
C ASN A 132 6.43 8.08 -21.99
N ASN A 133 5.91 8.08 -23.21
CA ASN A 133 4.50 8.45 -23.48
C ASN A 133 3.46 7.53 -22.81
N HIS A 134 3.90 6.43 -22.19
CA HIS A 134 3.08 5.44 -21.50
C HIS A 134 3.29 5.44 -19.96
N SER A 135 4.01 6.42 -19.40
CA SER A 135 4.32 6.55 -17.94
C SER A 135 4.13 7.95 -17.34
#